data_AF-A0A947F0N7-F1
#
_entry.id   AF-A0A947F0N7-F1
#
_cell.length_a   1.000
_cell.length_b   1.000
_cell.length_c   1.000
_cell.angle_alpha   90.00
_cell.angle_beta   90.00
_cell.angle_gamma   90.00
#
_symmetry.space_group_name_H-M   'P 1'
#
loop_
_entity.id
_entity.type
_entity.pdbx_description
1 polymer ?
#
loop_
_entity_poly.entity_id
_entity_poly.type
_entity_poly.pdbx_seq_one_letter_code
_entity_poly.pdbx_strand_id
1 'polypeptide(L)'
;MAKDHYFDITAKLDMMELKNALIMAEKEVATRFDFKGLVAEFNLNEAGKTLSLSSSTDSKIDALKDILISKLIKRGIAGKSL
;
A
#
# COMPACT_ATOMS: atom_id res chain seq x y z
N MET A 1 -23.68 -41.08 -1.65
CA MET A 1 -22.39 -40.44 -1.98
C MET A 1 -22.34 -39.14 -1.21
N ALA A 2 -21.42 -38.99 -0.28
CA ALA A 2 -21.32 -37.77 0.53
C ALA A 2 -20.94 -36.61 -0.38
N LYS A 3 -21.66 -35.49 -0.29
CA LYS A 3 -21.22 -34.22 -0.88
C LYS A 3 -20.11 -33.71 0.01
N ASP A 4 -18.87 -33.75 -0.49
CA ASP A 4 -17.77 -33.04 0.14
C ASP A 4 -18.04 -31.55 0.07
N HIS A 5 -18.36 -30.96 1.22
CA HIS A 5 -18.49 -29.53 1.40
C HIS A 5 -17.15 -29.02 1.93
N TYR A 6 -16.35 -28.40 1.06
CA TYR A 6 -15.15 -27.67 1.46
C TYR A 6 -15.37 -26.16 1.25
N PHE A 7 -14.72 -25.35 2.07
CA PHE A 7 -14.60 -23.92 1.87
C PHE A 7 -13.11 -23.57 1.86
N ASP A 8 -12.74 -22.66 0.98
CA ASP A 8 -11.36 -22.25 0.79
C ASP A 8 -11.16 -20.87 1.46
N ILE A 9 -10.15 -20.75 2.32
CA ILE A 9 -9.78 -19.48 2.94
C ILE A 9 -8.56 -18.95 2.19
N THR A 10 -8.78 -17.97 1.31
CA THR A 10 -7.70 -17.35 0.53
C THR A 10 -7.60 -15.86 0.84
N ALA A 11 -6.41 -15.40 1.22
CA ALA A 11 -6.10 -13.97 1.30
C ALA A 11 -5.67 -13.48 -0.09
N LYS A 12 -6.64 -13.12 -0.95
CA LYS A 12 -6.33 -12.45 -2.22
C LYS A 12 -6.08 -10.98 -1.97
N LEU A 13 -4.89 -10.51 -2.31
CA LEU A 13 -4.61 -9.09 -2.43
C LEU A 13 -5.12 -8.62 -3.80
N ASP A 14 -6.05 -7.67 -3.79
CA ASP A 14 -6.50 -7.02 -5.02
C ASP A 14 -5.43 -6.02 -5.49
N MET A 15 -4.71 -6.40 -6.56
CA MET A 15 -3.64 -5.58 -7.13
C MET A 15 -4.16 -4.27 -7.75
N MET A 16 -5.42 -4.24 -8.19
CA MET A 16 -6.03 -3.03 -8.74
C MET A 16 -6.32 -2.03 -7.62
N GLU A 17 -6.85 -2.52 -6.50
CA GLU A 17 -7.05 -1.71 -5.29
C GLU A 17 -5.71 -1.25 -4.67
N LEU A 18 -4.68 -2.10 -4.69
CA LEU A 18 -3.33 -1.73 -4.25
C LEU A 18 -2.77 -0.56 -5.07
N LYS A 19 -2.83 -0.65 -6.40
CA LYS A 19 -2.39 0.43 -7.31
C LYS A 19 -3.17 1.71 -7.08
N ASN A 20 -4.49 1.59 -6.91
CA ASN A 20 -5.32 2.75 -6.63
C ASN A 20 -5.01 3.38 -5.25
N ALA A 21 -4.62 2.58 -4.25
CA ALA A 21 -4.15 3.08 -2.96
C ALA A 21 -2.85 3.86 -3.11
N LEU A 22 -1.90 3.33 -3.88
CA LEU A 22 -0.60 3.96 -4.14
C LEU A 22 -0.75 5.32 -4.82
N ILE A 23 -1.56 5.40 -5.89
CA ILE A 23 -1.83 6.67 -6.58
C ILE A 23 -2.45 7.71 -5.62
N MET A 24 -3.32 7.28 -4.70
CA MET A 24 -3.88 8.19 -3.70
C MET A 24 -2.87 8.60 -2.62
N ALA A 25 -1.94 7.71 -2.25
CA ALA A 25 -0.87 8.02 -1.31
C ALA A 25 0.10 9.04 -1.94
N GLU A 26 0.51 8.84 -3.19
CA GLU A 26 1.32 9.78 -3.97
C GLU A 26 0.67 11.15 -4.05
N LYS A 27 -0.63 11.22 -4.35
CA LYS A 27 -1.36 12.50 -4.38
C LYS A 27 -1.37 13.19 -3.03
N GLU A 28 -1.58 12.46 -1.94
CA GLU A 28 -1.57 13.06 -0.59
C GLU A 28 -0.19 13.61 -0.25
N VAL A 29 0.87 12.84 -0.51
CA VAL A 29 2.26 13.28 -0.31
C VAL A 29 2.57 14.53 -1.12
N ALA A 30 2.14 14.58 -2.39
CA ALA A 30 2.34 15.74 -3.26
C ALA A 30 1.64 17.01 -2.73
N THR A 31 0.52 16.88 -2.04
CA THR A 31 -0.21 18.01 -1.44
C THR A 31 0.32 18.44 -0.07
N ARG A 32 1.11 17.59 0.59
CA ARG A 32 1.64 17.86 1.93
C ARG A 32 2.84 18.80 1.87
N PHE A 33 2.71 19.96 2.51
CA PHE A 33 3.76 20.98 2.53
C PHE A 33 5.07 20.45 3.11
N ASP A 34 4.99 19.55 4.10
CA ASP A 34 6.16 18.98 4.77
C ASP A 34 6.93 17.96 3.92
N PHE A 35 6.39 17.54 2.77
CA PHE A 35 7.08 16.70 1.77
C PHE A 35 7.56 17.51 0.55
N LYS A 36 7.23 18.81 0.48
CA LYS A 36 7.57 19.66 -0.66
C LYS A 36 9.09 19.82 -0.77
N GLY A 37 9.66 19.40 -1.89
CA GLY A 37 11.10 19.47 -2.15
C GLY A 37 11.92 18.36 -1.50
N LEU A 38 11.27 17.37 -0.89
CA LEU A 38 11.92 16.16 -0.38
C LEU A 38 11.70 15.00 -1.35
N VAL A 39 12.57 14.00 -1.26
CA VAL A 39 12.38 12.73 -1.96
C VAL A 39 11.30 11.96 -1.20
N ALA A 40 10.26 11.54 -1.92
CA ALA A 40 9.18 10.72 -1.40
C ALA A 40 8.58 9.90 -2.54
N GLU A 41 8.98 8.64 -2.63
CA GLU A 41 8.63 7.77 -3.76
C GLU A 41 8.06 6.44 -3.28
N PHE A 42 7.05 5.95 -4.00
CA PHE A 42 6.49 4.62 -3.84
C PHE A 42 6.83 3.82 -5.11
N ASN A 43 7.54 2.69 -4.98
CA ASN A 43 7.92 1.85 -6.11
C ASN A 43 7.32 0.46 -5.97
N LEU A 44 6.32 0.15 -6.78
CA LEU A 44 5.69 -1.17 -6.82
C LEU A 44 6.35 -2.04 -7.91
N ASN A 45 7.04 -3.10 -7.49
CA ASN A 45 7.51 -4.15 -8.39
C ASN A 45 6.50 -5.31 -8.39
N GLU A 46 5.66 -5.36 -9.41
CA GLU A 46 4.61 -6.38 -9.56
C GLU A 46 5.17 -7.78 -9.77
N ALA A 47 6.30 -7.92 -10.48
CA ALA A 47 6.92 -9.21 -10.75
C ALA A 47 7.57 -9.79 -9.49
N GLY A 48 8.22 -8.94 -8.69
CA GLY A 48 8.82 -9.30 -7.41
C GLY A 48 7.83 -9.35 -6.24
N LYS A 49 6.61 -8.83 -6.41
CA LYS A 49 5.61 -8.60 -5.34
C LYS A 49 6.18 -7.77 -4.18
N THR A 50 7.04 -6.79 -4.48
CA THR A 50 7.67 -5.94 -3.48
C THR A 50 7.24 -4.49 -3.67
N LEU A 51 7.02 -3.78 -2.56
CA LEU A 51 6.78 -2.35 -2.55
C LEU A 51 7.91 -1.66 -1.77
N SER A 52 8.62 -0.76 -2.44
CA SER A 52 9.71 0.02 -1.84
C SER A 52 9.26 1.44 -1.58
N LEU A 53 9.63 1.97 -0.42
CA LEU A 53 9.38 3.35 0.02
C LEU A 53 10.72 4.06 0.13
N SER A 54 10.87 5.21 -0.55
CA SER A 54 12.09 6.01 -0.48
C SER A 54 11.77 7.39 0.08
N SER A 55 12.49 7.84 1.10
CA SER A 55 12.40 9.22 1.57
C SER A 55 13.74 9.77 2.07
N SER A 56 13.77 11.08 2.29
CA SER A 56 14.98 11.82 2.70
C SER A 56 15.41 11.59 4.15
N THR A 57 14.50 11.17 5.03
CA THR A 57 14.80 10.90 6.46
C THR A 57 13.94 9.77 7.00
N ASP A 58 14.39 9.11 8.07
CA ASP A 58 13.67 8.00 8.71
C ASP A 58 12.27 8.42 9.18
N SER A 59 12.15 9.58 9.82
CA SER A 59 10.86 10.12 10.28
C SER A 59 9.88 10.38 9.12
N LYS A 60 10.39 10.63 7.90
CA LYS A 60 9.56 10.80 6.71
C LYS A 60 9.16 9.47 6.10
N ILE A 61 10.01 8.44 6.19
CA ILE A 61 9.64 7.07 5.80
C ILE A 61 8.48 6.57 6.65
N ASP A 62 8.51 6.79 7.97
CA ASP A 62 7.40 6.41 8.85
C ASP A 62 6.10 7.12 8.45
N ALA A 63 6.17 8.42 8.18
CA ALA A 63 5.02 9.19 7.71
C ALA A 63 4.49 8.70 6.34
N LEU A 64 5.36 8.32 5.40
CA LEU A 64 4.94 7.72 4.12
C LEU A 64 4.24 6.38 4.31
N LYS A 65 4.78 5.54 5.20
CA LYS A 65 4.21 4.26 5.55
C LYS A 65 2.81 4.43 6.14
N ASP A 66 2.62 5.39 7.04
CA ASP A 66 1.32 5.68 7.65
C ASP A 66 0.29 6.18 6.62
N ILE A 67 0.70 7.08 5.72
CA ILE A 67 -0.16 7.56 4.62
C ILE A 67 -0.61 6.36 3.77
N LEU A 68 0.32 5.52 3.36
CA LEU A 68 0.04 4.34 2.55
C LEU A 68 -0.93 3.38 3.25
N ILE A 69 -0.67 3.02 4.51
CA ILE A 69 -1.54 2.13 5.30
C ILE A 69 -2.95 2.72 5.40
N SER A 70 -3.07 4.02 5.65
CA SER A 70 -4.36 4.72 5.70
C SER A 70 -5.12 4.62 4.38
N LYS A 71 -4.44 4.74 3.23
CA LYS A 71 -5.07 4.55 1.90
C LYS A 71 -5.49 3.11 1.63
N LEU A 72 -4.70 2.14 2.08
CA LEU A 72 -4.99 0.72 1.92
C LEU A 72 -6.20 0.29 2.74
N ILE A 73 -6.29 0.71 4.01
CA ILE A 73 -7.42 0.40 4.89
C ILE A 73 -8.73 0.93 4.30
N LYS A 74 -8.71 2.14 3.72
CA LYS A 74 -9.89 2.72 3.03
C LYS A 74 -10.37 1.91 1.82
N ARG A 75 -9.51 1.04 1.27
CA ARG A 75 -9.81 0.14 0.15
C ARG A 75 -10.03 -1.31 0.60
N GLY A 76 -10.15 -1.56 1.91
CA GLY A 76 -10.35 -2.90 2.44
C GLY A 76 -9.08 -3.77 2.43
N ILE A 77 -7.91 -3.20 2.16
CA ILE A 77 -6.63 -3.88 2.27
C ILE A 77 -6.10 -3.66 3.68
N ALA A 78 -6.00 -4.73 4.47
CA ALA A 78 -5.47 -4.65 5.82
C ALA A 78 -4.00 -4.18 5.80
N GLY A 79 -3.63 -3.28 6.71
CA GLY A 79 -2.23 -2.84 6.84
C GLY A 79 -1.25 -3.97 7.21
N LYS A 80 -1.76 -5.11 7.72
CA LYS A 80 -1.01 -6.35 7.96
C LYS A 80 -0.72 -7.16 6.69
N SER A 81 -1.29 -6.79 5.55
CA SER A 81 -1.07 -7.44 4.26
C SER A 81 0.18 -6.92 3.53
N LEU A 82 0.88 -5.97 4.13
CA LEU A 82 2.16 -5.41 3.69
C LEU A 82 3.30 -5.90 4.59
#